data_AF-A0A8J5XGH8-F1
#
_entry.id   AF-A0A8J5XGH8-F1
#
_cell.length_a   1.000
_cell.length_b   1.000
_cell.length_c   1.000
_cell.angle_alpha   90.00
_cell.angle_beta   90.00
_cell.angle_gamma   90.00
#
_symmetry.space_group_name_H-M   'P 1'
#
loop_
_entity.id
_entity.type
_entity.pdbx_description
1 polymer ?
#
loop_
_entity_poly.entity_id
_entity_poly.type
_entity_poly.pdbx_seq_one_letter_code
_entity_poly.pdbx_strand_id
1 'polypeptide(L)'
;MEGPNWVSMSVACLVAVLSDSARAQPSPSAPASGAGVGGRERNVSLARPACRWDGAPIWWLHAPKTASTFCNIVVRAACPGIQLRAQLREPNTKLLREANCAQHGKIALLRPGHRPLPSNFKGQKVAVVSLFRDPVARVASGYFHNLHDCRRLQRKHGFNEWDDVGLFSNAPARERVFGPTGVRIPVLLEYASCVSACHTRMLLNGGCGYERGALGASLRNDSHAPPLETLPRESQRLIRSAVRMVRDRLSFVGVTELFRESVHAFGTFAGVPVVSALDFGNTRPSWANRAQKEAAEGALRNALLVDSFVYAAAQERLAAFQRQCENG
;
A
#
# COMPACT_ATOMS: atom_id res chain seq x y z
N MET A 1 7.10 29.21 -0.15
CA MET A 1 7.77 28.13 0.60
C MET A 1 7.82 26.92 -0.31
N GLU A 2 8.89 26.78 -1.06
CA GLU A 2 9.11 25.65 -1.96
C GLU A 2 9.49 24.43 -1.12
N GLY A 3 8.66 23.39 -1.15
CA GLY A 3 8.95 22.11 -0.50
C GLY A 3 10.06 21.37 -1.25
N PRO A 4 10.97 20.67 -0.56
CA PRO A 4 12.13 20.12 -1.23
C PRO A 4 11.84 18.74 -1.89
N ASN A 5 12.22 18.62 -3.17
CA ASN A 5 12.14 17.42 -4.02
C ASN A 5 13.13 16.32 -3.55
N TRP A 6 12.71 15.38 -2.69
CA TRP A 6 13.59 14.29 -2.21
C TRP A 6 13.09 12.87 -2.49
N VAL A 7 11.97 12.68 -3.20
CA VAL A 7 11.41 11.34 -3.46
C VAL A 7 12.17 10.58 -4.58
N SER A 8 13.08 11.23 -5.31
CA SER A 8 13.55 10.69 -6.61
C SER A 8 14.75 9.71 -6.55
N MET A 9 15.70 9.85 -5.62
CA MET A 9 16.98 9.11 -5.75
C MET A 9 16.94 7.64 -5.30
N SER A 10 16.10 7.26 -4.33
CA SER A 10 16.07 5.87 -3.85
C SER A 10 15.22 4.93 -4.71
N VAL A 11 14.23 5.46 -5.44
CA VAL A 11 13.35 4.66 -6.31
C VAL A 11 14.00 4.41 -7.68
N ALA A 12 14.77 5.38 -8.21
CA ALA A 12 15.42 5.25 -9.52
C ALA A 12 16.36 4.03 -9.63
N CYS A 13 17.10 3.69 -8.56
CA CYS A 13 17.94 2.48 -8.53
C CYS A 13 17.12 1.18 -8.53
N LEU A 14 15.94 1.16 -7.91
CA LEU A 14 15.07 -0.02 -7.89
C LEU A 14 14.37 -0.22 -9.25
N VAL A 15 14.09 0.87 -9.97
CA VAL A 15 13.42 0.88 -11.29
C VAL A 15 14.33 0.37 -12.41
N ALA A 16 15.64 0.66 -12.35
CA ALA A 16 16.61 0.18 -13.34
C ALA A 16 16.73 -1.35 -13.33
N VAL A 17 16.79 -1.97 -12.14
CA VAL A 17 16.97 -3.44 -11.98
C VAL A 17 15.78 -4.23 -12.53
N LEU A 18 14.54 -3.71 -12.40
CA LEU A 18 13.34 -4.39 -12.89
C LEU A 18 13.10 -4.21 -14.39
N SER A 19 13.72 -3.20 -15.02
CA SER A 19 13.58 -2.95 -16.46
C SER A 19 14.67 -3.66 -17.28
N ASP A 20 15.87 -3.84 -16.73
CA ASP A 20 17.00 -4.48 -17.42
C ASP A 20 16.97 -6.01 -17.46
N SER A 21 16.15 -6.66 -16.61
CA SER A 21 15.94 -8.12 -16.70
C SER A 21 15.25 -8.57 -18.00
N ALA A 22 14.84 -7.63 -18.87
CA ALA A 22 14.32 -7.91 -20.20
C ALA A 22 15.38 -7.78 -21.34
N ARG A 23 16.63 -7.38 -21.06
CA ARG A 23 17.67 -7.15 -22.08
C ARG A 23 19.07 -7.55 -21.61
N ALA A 24 19.32 -8.86 -21.54
CA ALA A 24 20.68 -9.39 -21.69
C ALA A 24 20.63 -10.90 -22.03
N GLN A 25 20.53 -11.23 -23.32
CA GLN A 25 21.05 -12.50 -23.82
C GLN A 25 22.33 -12.21 -24.60
N PRO A 26 23.45 -12.88 -24.32
CA PRO A 26 24.62 -12.82 -25.18
C PRO A 26 24.31 -13.53 -26.50
N SER A 27 24.63 -12.89 -27.62
CA SER A 27 24.52 -13.45 -28.97
C SER A 27 25.35 -14.73 -29.11
N PRO A 28 24.79 -15.85 -29.59
CA PRO A 28 25.58 -16.97 -30.07
C PRO A 28 25.85 -16.83 -31.58
N SER A 29 27.09 -17.12 -31.96
CA SER A 29 27.54 -17.38 -33.32
C SER A 29 26.80 -18.56 -33.96
N ALA A 30 26.42 -18.40 -35.23
CA ALA A 30 25.72 -19.38 -36.09
C ALA A 30 26.60 -20.58 -36.52
N PRO A 31 26.09 -21.54 -37.32
CA PRO A 31 24.80 -22.23 -37.25
C PRO A 31 24.96 -23.77 -37.23
N ALA A 32 24.02 -24.50 -36.63
CA ALA A 32 23.74 -25.88 -36.99
C ALA A 32 22.23 -26.07 -37.09
N SER A 33 21.81 -26.48 -38.27
CA SER A 33 20.44 -26.80 -38.69
C SER A 33 19.79 -27.84 -37.78
N GLY A 34 18.70 -27.45 -37.11
CA GLY A 34 17.91 -28.36 -36.27
C GLY A 34 16.54 -27.78 -35.92
N ALA A 35 15.50 -28.40 -36.47
CA ALA A 35 14.08 -28.38 -36.09
C ALA A 35 13.54 -27.19 -35.27
N GLY A 36 12.74 -26.35 -35.94
CA GLY A 36 12.05 -25.20 -35.37
C GLY A 36 11.09 -25.56 -34.24
N VAL A 37 11.43 -25.13 -33.03
CA VAL A 37 10.48 -24.96 -31.92
C VAL A 37 10.09 -23.48 -31.91
N GLY A 38 8.91 -23.18 -32.46
CA GLY A 38 8.34 -21.84 -32.49
C GLY A 38 8.03 -21.32 -31.09
N GLY A 39 9.02 -20.71 -30.44
CA GLY A 39 8.85 -19.93 -29.21
C GLY A 39 8.03 -18.68 -29.49
N ARG A 40 6.71 -18.80 -29.39
CA ARG A 40 5.78 -17.66 -29.48
C ARG A 40 5.97 -16.80 -28.22
N GLU A 41 6.88 -15.84 -28.28
CA GLU A 41 6.95 -14.73 -27.31
C GLU A 41 5.58 -14.05 -27.27
N ARG A 42 4.79 -14.40 -26.25
CA ARG A 42 3.57 -13.67 -25.95
C ARG A 42 4.01 -12.32 -25.39
N ASN A 43 4.07 -11.32 -26.27
CA ASN A 43 4.02 -9.91 -25.86
C ASN A 43 2.75 -9.71 -25.03
N VAL A 44 2.88 -9.84 -23.72
CA VAL A 44 1.82 -9.49 -22.78
C VAL A 44 1.79 -7.97 -22.78
N SER A 45 1.00 -7.39 -23.69
CA SER A 45 0.64 -5.98 -23.62
C SER A 45 0.03 -5.74 -22.25
N LEU A 46 0.75 -5.04 -21.37
CA LEU A 46 0.23 -4.59 -20.09
C LEU A 46 -1.06 -3.81 -20.39
N ALA A 47 -2.19 -4.30 -19.89
CA ALA A 47 -3.47 -3.65 -20.12
C ALA A 47 -3.38 -2.21 -19.62
N ARG A 48 -3.56 -1.25 -20.54
CA ARG A 48 -3.54 0.17 -20.18
C ARG A 48 -4.62 0.40 -19.12
N PRO A 49 -4.31 1.11 -18.01
CA PRO A 49 -5.33 1.48 -17.05
C PRO A 49 -6.48 2.19 -17.78
N ALA A 50 -7.71 1.79 -17.52
CA ALA A 50 -8.85 2.55 -18.00
C ALA A 50 -8.87 3.90 -17.24
N CYS A 51 -8.93 5.01 -17.97
CA CYS A 51 -9.07 6.34 -17.37
C CYS A 51 -10.44 6.57 -16.74
N ARG A 52 -11.40 5.69 -17.03
CA ARG A 52 -12.77 5.80 -16.55
C ARG A 52 -13.25 4.46 -16.02
N TRP A 53 -13.91 4.52 -14.88
CA TRP A 53 -14.61 3.42 -14.25
C TRP A 53 -15.85 3.07 -15.06
N ASP A 54 -16.01 1.79 -15.38
CA ASP A 54 -17.12 1.22 -16.16
C ASP A 54 -18.40 1.01 -15.34
N GLY A 55 -18.41 1.43 -14.07
CA GLY A 55 -19.52 1.24 -13.14
C GLY A 55 -19.53 -0.14 -12.45
N ALA A 56 -18.52 -0.99 -12.64
CA ALA A 56 -18.41 -2.26 -11.93
C ALA A 56 -18.34 -2.05 -10.41
N PRO A 57 -18.98 -2.89 -9.57
CA PRO A 57 -18.95 -2.73 -8.12
C PRO A 57 -17.55 -2.52 -7.54
N ILE A 58 -17.36 -1.48 -6.73
CA ILE A 58 -16.05 -1.16 -6.14
C ILE A 58 -15.77 -2.04 -4.92
N TRP A 59 -14.54 -2.54 -4.88
CA TRP A 59 -13.92 -3.14 -3.71
C TRP A 59 -12.82 -2.21 -3.19
N TRP A 60 -13.05 -1.60 -2.03
CA TRP A 60 -12.01 -0.84 -1.33
C TRP A 60 -11.09 -1.78 -0.54
N LEU A 61 -9.86 -1.95 -1.01
CA LEU A 61 -8.80 -2.68 -0.29
C LEU A 61 -8.07 -1.71 0.63
N HIS A 62 -8.49 -1.67 1.89
CA HIS A 62 -7.90 -0.76 2.89
C HIS A 62 -6.64 -1.37 3.52
N ALA A 63 -5.47 -0.99 3.01
CA ALA A 63 -4.22 -1.30 3.68
C ALA A 63 -4.05 -0.47 4.97
N PRO A 64 -3.38 -0.99 6.00
CA PRO A 64 -3.17 -0.24 7.22
C PRO A 64 -2.52 1.11 7.04
N LYS A 65 -3.11 2.10 7.71
CA LYS A 65 -2.59 3.47 7.79
C LYS A 65 -2.47 4.16 6.43
N THR A 66 -3.18 3.70 5.40
CA THR A 66 -3.21 4.32 4.05
C THR A 66 -4.42 5.24 3.89
N ALA A 67 -4.46 6.31 4.68
CA ALA A 67 -5.48 7.37 4.62
C ALA A 67 -6.95 6.90 4.56
N SER A 68 -7.43 6.35 5.67
CA SER A 68 -8.84 5.98 5.91
C SER A 68 -9.89 6.96 5.36
N THR A 69 -9.62 8.26 5.38
CA THR A 69 -10.51 9.31 4.87
C THR A 69 -10.78 9.18 3.37
N PHE A 70 -9.88 8.57 2.59
CA PHE A 70 -10.10 8.29 1.17
C PHE A 70 -11.29 7.39 0.91
N CYS A 71 -11.61 6.51 1.87
CA CYS A 71 -12.80 5.66 1.83
C CYS A 71 -14.08 6.49 1.59
N ASN A 72 -14.16 7.69 2.18
CA ASN A 72 -15.29 8.60 1.98
C ASN A 72 -15.43 9.06 0.53
N ILE A 73 -14.32 9.22 -0.18
CA ILE A 73 -14.28 9.64 -1.58
C ILE A 73 -14.77 8.49 -2.46
N VAL A 74 -14.29 7.27 -2.20
CA VAL A 74 -14.78 6.05 -2.86
C VAL A 74 -16.28 5.89 -2.68
N VAL A 75 -16.78 6.12 -1.47
CA VAL A 75 -18.21 6.03 -1.15
C VAL A 75 -19.00 7.10 -1.90
N ARG A 76 -18.57 8.37 -1.86
CA ARG A 76 -19.24 9.47 -2.59
C ARG A 76 -19.29 9.20 -4.09
N ALA A 77 -18.23 8.63 -4.66
CA ALA A 77 -18.17 8.25 -6.07
C ALA A 77 -19.16 7.12 -6.43
N ALA A 78 -19.20 6.08 -5.61
CA ALA A 78 -20.13 4.96 -5.82
C ALA A 78 -21.59 5.30 -5.48
N CYS A 79 -21.81 6.38 -4.73
CA CYS A 79 -23.08 6.71 -4.12
C CYS A 79 -23.42 8.21 -4.20
N PRO A 80 -23.82 8.69 -5.38
CA PRO A 80 -24.25 10.08 -5.53
C PRO A 80 -25.38 10.40 -4.55
N GLY A 81 -25.26 11.50 -3.80
CA GLY A 81 -26.26 11.95 -2.84
C GLY A 81 -26.00 11.58 -1.37
N ILE A 82 -25.02 10.72 -1.08
CA ILE A 82 -24.67 10.44 0.32
C ILE A 82 -24.03 11.66 1.00
N GLN A 83 -24.65 12.14 2.06
CA GLN A 83 -24.12 13.23 2.88
C GLN A 83 -23.14 12.68 3.92
N LEU A 84 -21.88 12.45 3.53
CA LEU A 84 -20.82 12.13 4.49
C LEU A 84 -20.35 13.41 5.18
N ARG A 85 -20.43 13.44 6.51
CA ARG A 85 -19.75 14.46 7.32
C ARG A 85 -18.24 14.39 7.06
N ALA A 86 -17.59 15.53 6.81
CA ALA A 86 -16.17 15.61 6.47
C ALA A 86 -15.24 14.93 7.51
N GLN A 87 -15.68 14.86 8.77
CA GLN A 87 -14.90 14.32 9.89
C GLN A 87 -15.09 12.81 10.14
N LEU A 88 -15.86 12.10 9.31
CA LEU A 88 -16.00 10.65 9.45
C LEU A 88 -14.66 9.97 9.12
N ARG A 89 -14.02 9.40 10.16
CA ARG A 89 -12.72 8.71 10.04
C ARG A 89 -12.79 7.56 9.03
N GLU A 90 -13.85 6.75 9.12
CA GLU A 90 -14.26 5.71 8.15
C GLU A 90 -15.78 5.57 8.18
N PRO A 91 -16.46 5.44 7.04
CA PRO A 91 -17.88 5.12 7.03
C PRO A 91 -18.06 3.68 7.48
N ASN A 92 -18.85 3.48 8.53
CA ASN A 92 -19.21 2.13 8.95
C ASN A 92 -20.26 1.54 7.99
N THR A 93 -20.36 0.22 7.96
CA THR A 93 -21.30 -0.50 7.09
C THR A 93 -22.77 -0.19 7.38
N LYS A 94 -23.08 0.30 8.59
CA LYS A 94 -24.43 0.74 8.98
C LYS A 94 -24.83 2.01 8.23
N LEU A 95 -23.98 3.03 8.19
CA LEU A 95 -24.20 4.28 7.45
C LEU A 95 -24.45 4.01 5.95
N LEU A 96 -23.69 3.08 5.36
CA LEU A 96 -23.85 2.72 3.95
C LEU A 96 -25.17 1.99 3.66
N ARG A 97 -25.66 1.19 4.61
CA ARG A 97 -26.97 0.53 4.50
C ARG A 97 -28.11 1.53 4.65
N GLU A 98 -28.01 2.43 5.64
CA GLU A 98 -29.02 3.47 5.91
C GLU A 98 -29.16 4.46 4.76
N ALA A 99 -28.07 4.79 4.07
CA ALA A 99 -28.09 5.68 2.91
C ALA A 99 -28.65 5.03 1.62
N ASN A 100 -29.25 3.83 1.68
CA ASN A 100 -29.67 3.01 0.54
C ASN A 100 -28.58 2.76 -0.51
N CYS A 101 -27.31 2.95 -0.14
CA CYS A 101 -26.20 2.81 -1.06
C CYS A 101 -26.03 1.38 -1.58
N ALA A 102 -26.44 0.40 -0.76
CA ALA A 102 -26.50 -1.01 -1.12
C ALA A 102 -27.45 -1.29 -2.29
N GLN A 103 -28.52 -0.49 -2.47
CA GLN A 103 -29.48 -0.66 -3.57
C GLN A 103 -28.88 -0.28 -4.93
N HIS A 104 -27.83 0.55 -4.95
CA HIS A 104 -27.15 0.91 -6.19
C HIS A 104 -26.24 -0.20 -6.74
N GLY A 105 -25.90 -1.23 -5.94
CA GLY A 105 -25.03 -2.32 -6.36
C GLY A 105 -23.58 -1.91 -6.68
N LYS A 106 -23.22 -0.63 -6.54
CA LYS A 106 -21.94 -0.06 -6.95
C LYS A 106 -20.79 -0.28 -5.96
N ILE A 107 -21.08 -0.86 -4.78
CA ILE A 107 -20.08 -1.17 -3.76
C ILE A 107 -20.18 -2.66 -3.45
N ALA A 108 -19.21 -3.44 -3.93
CA ALA A 108 -19.11 -4.86 -3.61
C ALA A 108 -18.60 -5.05 -2.17
N LEU A 109 -17.60 -4.26 -1.78
CA LEU A 109 -17.04 -4.35 -0.44
C LEU A 109 -16.44 -3.03 0.03
N LEU A 110 -17.05 -2.50 1.08
CA LEU A 110 -16.49 -1.50 1.97
C LEU A 110 -16.33 -2.13 3.35
N ARG A 111 -15.24 -2.86 3.53
CA ARG A 111 -14.88 -3.36 4.85
C ARG A 111 -13.80 -2.46 5.43
N PRO A 112 -14.17 -1.50 6.30
CA PRO A 112 -13.20 -0.94 7.22
C PRO A 112 -12.55 -2.12 7.99
N GLY A 113 -11.23 -2.08 8.10
CA GLY A 113 -10.44 -3.19 8.65
C GLY A 113 -9.59 -3.90 7.60
N HIS A 114 -8.43 -4.37 8.05
CA HIS A 114 -7.32 -4.81 7.20
C HIS A 114 -7.50 -6.23 6.70
N ARG A 115 -8.61 -6.46 6.00
CA ARG A 115 -8.95 -7.75 5.40
C ARG A 115 -8.27 -7.87 4.04
N PRO A 116 -7.59 -8.98 3.78
CA PRO A 116 -6.93 -9.17 2.50
C PRO A 116 -7.93 -9.39 1.38
N LEU A 117 -7.45 -9.23 0.15
CA LEU A 117 -8.17 -9.59 -1.05
C LEU A 117 -8.32 -11.13 -1.12
N PRO A 118 -9.53 -11.68 -1.29
CA PRO A 118 -9.70 -13.13 -1.26
C PRO A 118 -9.08 -13.77 -2.50
N SER A 119 -8.64 -15.01 -2.38
CA SER A 119 -8.04 -15.76 -3.49
C SER A 119 -8.96 -15.88 -4.73
N ASN A 120 -10.27 -15.88 -4.54
CA ASN A 120 -11.27 -16.03 -5.61
C ASN A 120 -11.68 -14.70 -6.27
N PHE A 121 -11.03 -13.57 -5.99
CA PHE A 121 -11.38 -12.30 -6.63
C PHE A 121 -11.11 -12.31 -8.15
N LYS A 122 -10.22 -13.19 -8.64
CA LYS A 122 -9.70 -13.18 -10.02
C LYS A 122 -10.74 -13.42 -11.12
N GLY A 123 -11.97 -13.83 -10.79
CA GLY A 123 -13.08 -13.99 -11.74
C GLY A 123 -14.28 -13.07 -11.46
N GLN A 124 -14.18 -12.18 -10.47
CA GLN A 124 -15.27 -11.28 -10.11
C GLN A 124 -15.20 -10.01 -10.96
N LYS A 125 -16.35 -9.56 -11.47
CA LYS A 125 -16.49 -8.28 -12.17
C LYS A 125 -16.58 -7.15 -11.13
N VAL A 126 -15.46 -6.85 -10.49
CA VAL A 126 -15.33 -5.82 -9.44
C VAL A 126 -14.16 -4.90 -9.72
N ALA A 127 -14.29 -3.63 -9.39
CA ALA A 127 -13.22 -2.65 -9.49
C ALA A 127 -12.45 -2.58 -8.15
N VAL A 128 -11.23 -3.11 -8.09
CA VAL A 128 -10.43 -3.06 -6.85
C VAL A 128 -9.67 -1.74 -6.78
N VAL A 129 -9.91 -0.98 -5.72
CA VAL A 129 -9.35 0.35 -5.47
C VAL A 129 -8.56 0.30 -4.16
N SER A 130 -7.35 0.86 -4.15
CA SER A 130 -6.51 0.88 -2.94
C SER A 130 -5.61 2.12 -2.90
N LEU A 131 -5.21 2.52 -1.69
CA LEU A 131 -4.06 3.39 -1.47
C LEU A 131 -2.90 2.61 -0.89
N PHE A 132 -1.70 3.02 -1.29
CA PHE A 132 -0.44 2.57 -0.72
C PHE A 132 0.22 3.70 0.05
N ARG A 133 1.09 3.36 0.97
CA ARG A 133 1.87 4.31 1.78
C ARG A 133 3.32 3.87 1.82
N ASP A 134 4.22 4.83 1.94
CA ASP A 134 5.63 4.53 2.17
C ASP A 134 5.75 3.55 3.35
N PRO A 135 6.46 2.41 3.21
CA PRO A 135 6.50 1.40 4.25
C PRO A 135 7.03 1.92 5.59
N VAL A 136 8.03 2.81 5.57
CA VAL A 136 8.58 3.39 6.81
C VAL A 136 7.56 4.29 7.47
N ALA A 137 6.93 5.19 6.72
CA ALA A 137 5.86 6.04 7.21
C ALA A 137 4.65 5.24 7.72
N ARG A 138 4.32 4.11 7.07
CA ARG A 138 3.28 3.18 7.50
C ARG A 138 3.61 2.56 8.85
N VAL A 139 4.82 2.02 9.01
CA VAL A 139 5.30 1.42 10.26
C VAL A 139 5.33 2.47 11.37
N ALA A 140 5.85 3.67 11.10
CA ALA A 140 5.83 4.77 12.07
C ALA A 140 4.42 5.05 12.57
N SER A 141 3.48 5.20 11.63
CA SER A 141 2.09 5.52 11.94
C SER A 141 1.41 4.41 12.74
N GLY A 142 1.76 3.14 12.48
CA GLY A 142 1.28 2.00 13.25
C GLY A 142 1.91 1.88 14.64
N TYR A 143 3.22 2.12 14.74
CA TYR A 143 3.99 2.10 15.97
C TYR A 143 3.42 3.11 16.99
N PHE A 144 3.31 4.39 16.59
CA PHE A 144 2.77 5.46 17.44
C PHE A 144 1.26 5.31 17.73
N HIS A 145 0.57 4.49 16.94
CA HIS A 145 -0.83 4.14 17.17
C HIS A 145 -0.92 2.80 17.90
N ASN A 146 -0.24 2.72 19.05
CA ASN A 146 -0.29 1.58 19.96
C ASN A 146 0.00 0.23 19.27
N LEU A 147 1.05 0.17 18.45
CA LEU A 147 1.49 -1.05 17.75
C LEU A 147 0.39 -1.67 16.88
N HIS A 148 -0.34 -0.82 16.15
CA HIS A 148 -1.49 -1.18 15.33
C HIS A 148 -1.24 -2.39 14.43
N ASP A 149 -2.21 -3.31 14.32
CA ASP A 149 -2.11 -4.58 13.59
C ASP A 149 -1.10 -5.59 14.11
N CYS A 150 -0.48 -5.37 15.26
CA CYS A 150 0.36 -6.37 15.89
C CYS A 150 -0.20 -6.79 17.25
N ARG A 151 -1.26 -7.61 17.24
CA ARG A 151 -1.96 -8.07 18.45
C ARG A 151 -1.04 -8.74 19.48
N ARG A 152 -0.01 -9.47 19.03
CA ARG A 152 0.98 -10.06 19.93
C ARG A 152 1.70 -8.99 20.74
N LEU A 153 2.21 -7.95 20.09
CA LEU A 153 2.95 -6.89 20.77
C LEU A 153 2.04 -5.96 21.57
N GLN A 154 0.82 -5.73 21.08
CA GLN A 154 -0.19 -5.01 21.86
C GLN A 154 -0.42 -5.71 23.20
N ARG A 155 -0.65 -7.03 23.21
CA ARG A 155 -0.78 -7.81 24.45
C ARG A 155 0.50 -7.80 25.28
N LYS A 156 1.68 -7.99 24.65
CA LYS A 156 2.99 -7.96 25.32
C LYS A 156 3.22 -6.66 26.10
N HIS A 157 2.76 -5.53 25.57
CA HIS A 157 3.03 -4.21 26.14
C HIS A 157 1.83 -3.59 26.88
N GLY A 158 0.68 -4.27 26.92
CA GLY A 158 -0.53 -3.79 27.60
C GLY A 158 -1.27 -2.68 26.85
N PHE A 159 -1.32 -2.76 25.53
CA PHE A 159 -2.16 -1.88 24.70
C PHE A 159 -3.45 -2.60 24.30
N ASN A 160 -4.57 -1.89 24.31
CA ASN A 160 -5.77 -2.32 23.59
C ASN A 160 -5.85 -1.61 22.23
N GLU A 161 -6.35 -2.34 21.22
CA GLU A 161 -6.54 -1.83 19.85
C GLU A 161 -7.51 -0.63 19.79
N TRP A 162 -8.41 -0.54 20.77
CA TRP A 162 -9.47 0.46 20.86
C TRP A 162 -9.17 1.60 21.83
N ASP A 163 -8.04 1.55 22.54
CA ASP A 163 -7.63 2.69 23.37
C ASP A 163 -7.35 3.84 22.40
N ASP A 164 -8.28 4.81 22.36
CA ASP A 164 -8.17 5.95 21.47
C ASP A 164 -6.82 6.62 21.69
N VAL A 165 -6.22 7.11 20.60
CA VAL A 165 -4.91 7.78 20.61
C VAL A 165 -4.94 9.08 21.42
N GLY A 166 -6.08 9.46 21.99
CA GLY A 166 -6.29 10.65 22.82
C GLY A 166 -6.13 10.35 24.30
N LEU A 167 -5.22 11.11 24.94
CA LEU A 167 -5.13 11.57 26.34
C LEU A 167 -5.40 10.62 27.54
N PHE A 168 -6.05 9.47 27.37
CA PHE A 168 -6.44 8.53 28.42
C PHE A 168 -5.85 7.12 28.21
N SER A 169 -5.01 6.92 27.19
CA SER A 169 -4.39 5.62 26.94
C SER A 169 -3.17 5.39 27.84
N ASN A 170 -3.26 4.37 28.71
CA ASN A 170 -2.19 3.71 29.48
C ASN A 170 -0.82 4.40 29.43
N ALA A 171 -0.69 5.57 30.08
CA ALA A 171 0.56 6.34 30.09
C ALA A 171 1.79 5.47 30.47
N PRO A 172 1.68 4.53 31.44
CA PRO A 172 2.79 3.62 31.74
C PRO A 172 3.16 2.68 30.56
N ALA A 173 2.19 2.20 29.79
CA ALA A 173 2.46 1.37 28.61
C ALA A 173 3.13 2.20 27.50
N ARG A 174 2.67 3.44 27.29
CA ARG A 174 3.27 4.36 26.32
C ARG A 174 4.70 4.72 26.67
N GLU A 175 4.97 5.07 27.93
CA GLU A 175 6.34 5.34 28.40
C GLU A 175 7.25 4.13 28.23
N ARG A 176 6.78 2.92 28.57
CA ARG A 176 7.55 1.69 28.34
C ARG A 176 7.86 1.43 26.87
N VAL A 177 6.97 1.74 25.94
CA VAL A 177 7.14 1.39 24.52
C VAL A 177 7.85 2.47 23.71
N PHE A 178 7.52 3.73 23.97
CA PHE A 178 8.03 4.88 23.22
C PHE A 178 9.23 5.53 23.92
N GLY A 179 9.34 5.41 25.25
CA GLY A 179 10.38 6.08 26.02
C GLY A 179 10.25 7.61 26.01
N PRO A 180 11.17 8.32 26.70
CA PRO A 180 11.14 9.79 26.78
C PRO A 180 11.44 10.44 25.42
N THR A 181 12.20 9.76 24.57
CA THR A 181 12.56 10.22 23.23
C THR A 181 11.50 9.88 22.18
N GLY A 182 10.42 9.18 22.54
CA GLY A 182 9.34 8.80 21.62
C GLY A 182 9.62 7.58 20.73
N VAL A 183 10.86 7.08 20.63
CA VAL A 183 11.17 5.87 19.84
C VAL A 183 12.14 4.96 20.60
N ARG A 184 11.73 3.71 20.83
CA ARG A 184 12.62 2.62 21.27
C ARG A 184 12.92 1.69 20.10
N ILE A 185 14.12 1.79 19.53
CA ILE A 185 14.54 1.04 18.34
C ILE A 185 14.29 -0.48 18.44
N PRO A 186 14.60 -1.17 19.56
CA PRO A 186 14.33 -2.61 19.66
C PRO A 186 12.83 -2.96 19.52
N VAL A 187 11.94 -2.15 20.12
CA VAL A 187 10.49 -2.37 20.04
C VAL A 187 9.96 -2.00 18.65
N LEU A 188 10.51 -0.93 18.05
CA LEU A 188 10.19 -0.54 16.67
C LEU A 188 10.56 -1.65 15.67
N LEU A 189 11.73 -2.27 15.81
CA LEU A 189 12.16 -3.38 14.95
C LEU A 189 11.30 -4.63 15.15
N GLU A 190 10.97 -4.97 16.39
CA GLU A 190 10.06 -6.08 16.69
C GLU A 190 8.67 -5.84 16.08
N TYR A 191 8.18 -4.61 16.17
CA TYR A 191 6.92 -4.19 15.54
C TYR A 191 6.99 -4.23 14.01
N ALA A 192 8.03 -3.68 13.41
CA ALA A 192 8.23 -3.70 11.97
C ALA A 192 8.27 -5.12 11.40
N SER A 193 8.94 -6.04 12.09
CA SER A 193 8.93 -7.46 11.75
C SER A 193 7.51 -8.05 11.76
N CYS A 194 6.73 -7.74 12.80
CA CYS A 194 5.35 -8.19 12.95
C CYS A 194 4.44 -7.72 11.80
N VAL A 195 4.59 -6.48 11.36
CA VAL A 195 3.79 -5.89 10.27
C VAL A 195 4.51 -5.87 8.92
N SER A 196 5.59 -6.62 8.77
CA SER A 196 6.37 -6.71 7.53
C SER A 196 5.55 -7.35 6.41
N ALA A 197 5.84 -6.95 5.17
CA ALA A 197 5.17 -7.45 3.97
C ALA A 197 3.62 -7.29 4.01
N CYS A 198 3.10 -6.30 4.73
CA CYS A 198 1.66 -6.16 4.95
C CYS A 198 0.91 -5.83 3.66
N HIS A 199 1.43 -4.92 2.83
CA HIS A 199 0.83 -4.65 1.51
C HIS A 199 0.85 -5.92 0.64
N THR A 200 1.99 -6.60 0.62
CA THR A 200 2.17 -7.84 -0.15
C THR A 200 1.17 -8.91 0.28
N ARG A 201 1.04 -9.16 1.58
CA ARG A 201 0.11 -10.15 2.12
C ARG A 201 -1.33 -9.77 1.80
N MET A 202 -1.72 -8.52 1.98
CA MET A 202 -3.10 -8.09 1.69
C MET A 202 -3.51 -8.29 0.24
N LEU A 203 -2.58 -8.11 -0.70
CA LEU A 203 -2.80 -8.38 -2.12
C LEU A 203 -2.88 -9.88 -2.44
N LEU A 204 -2.27 -10.73 -1.60
CA LEU A 204 -2.10 -12.16 -1.82
C LEU A 204 -2.90 -13.02 -0.81
N ASN A 205 -4.04 -12.53 -0.33
CA ASN A 205 -4.94 -13.24 0.58
C ASN A 205 -4.38 -13.51 2.00
N GLY A 206 -3.48 -12.67 2.51
CA GLY A 206 -2.91 -12.75 3.85
C GLY A 206 -3.15 -11.48 4.69
N GLY A 207 -3.50 -11.63 5.97
CA GLY A 207 -3.67 -10.49 6.87
C GLY A 207 -2.34 -9.87 7.32
N CYS A 208 -2.38 -8.62 7.79
CA CYS A 208 -1.26 -7.99 8.48
C CYS A 208 -1.15 -8.54 9.92
N GLY A 209 0.07 -8.65 10.46
CA GLY A 209 0.28 -9.09 11.84
C GLY A 209 0.21 -10.60 12.11
N TYR A 210 0.05 -11.44 11.08
CA TYR A 210 0.11 -12.89 11.25
C TYR A 210 1.58 -13.37 11.26
N GLU A 211 1.96 -14.08 12.32
CA GLU A 211 3.32 -14.57 12.58
C GLU A 211 3.75 -15.76 11.72
N ARG A 212 3.11 -16.00 10.56
CA ARG A 212 3.61 -17.07 9.68
C ARG A 212 4.93 -16.61 9.08
N GLY A 213 5.98 -17.33 9.50
CA GLY A 213 7.38 -17.05 9.26
C GLY A 213 7.78 -16.98 7.78
N ALA A 214 9.08 -16.77 7.60
CA ALA A 214 9.84 -16.71 6.34
C ALA A 214 10.05 -15.32 5.71
N LEU A 215 9.05 -14.44 5.58
CA LEU A 215 9.26 -13.22 4.77
C LEU A 215 10.07 -12.08 5.43
N GLY A 216 10.08 -12.00 6.77
CA GLY A 216 10.68 -10.87 7.49
C GLY A 216 11.92 -11.19 8.34
N ALA A 217 12.31 -12.46 8.47
CA ALA A 217 13.22 -12.88 9.54
C ALA A 217 14.71 -12.98 9.15
N SER A 218 15.09 -12.81 7.88
CA SER A 218 16.46 -13.14 7.42
C SER A 218 17.07 -12.14 6.45
N LEU A 219 16.84 -10.83 6.63
CA LEU A 219 17.59 -9.79 5.92
C LEU A 219 18.53 -9.11 6.91
N ARG A 220 19.84 -9.29 6.70
CA ARG A 220 20.91 -8.68 7.50
C ARG A 220 20.93 -7.16 7.31
N ASN A 221 21.52 -6.44 8.25
CA ASN A 221 21.64 -4.98 8.26
C ASN A 221 22.69 -4.46 7.27
N ASP A 222 22.53 -4.74 5.98
CA ASP A 222 23.36 -4.12 4.95
C ASP A 222 22.75 -2.76 4.55
N SER A 223 23.60 -1.76 4.29
CA SER A 223 23.20 -0.36 4.05
C SER A 223 22.52 -0.16 2.68
N HIS A 224 22.51 -1.17 1.84
CA HIS A 224 21.92 -1.14 0.51
C HIS A 224 20.81 -2.17 0.40
N ALA A 225 19.68 -1.76 -0.18
CA ALA A 225 18.60 -2.68 -0.49
C ALA A 225 19.15 -3.73 -1.47
N PRO A 226 19.16 -5.02 -1.11
CA PRO A 226 19.67 -6.05 -1.99
C PRO A 226 18.84 -6.11 -3.28
N PRO A 227 19.46 -6.35 -4.46
CA PRO A 227 18.70 -6.59 -5.69
C PRO A 227 17.69 -7.72 -5.49
N LEU A 228 16.54 -7.63 -6.15
CA LEU A 228 15.45 -8.62 -6.01
C LEU A 228 15.97 -10.05 -6.25
N GLU A 229 16.88 -10.22 -7.20
CA GLU A 229 17.49 -11.47 -7.64
C GLU A 229 18.29 -12.17 -6.54
N THR A 230 18.77 -11.41 -5.55
CA THR A 230 19.54 -11.93 -4.42
C THR A 230 18.68 -12.39 -3.25
N LEU A 231 17.38 -12.09 -3.26
CA LEU A 231 16.44 -12.53 -2.23
C LEU A 231 16.13 -14.02 -2.36
N PRO A 232 15.66 -14.70 -1.29
CA PRO A 232 15.14 -16.05 -1.39
C PRO A 232 14.08 -16.18 -2.49
N ARG A 233 14.09 -17.29 -3.25
CA ARG A 233 13.17 -17.51 -4.39
C ARG A 233 11.70 -17.34 -4.01
N GLU A 234 11.32 -17.73 -2.80
CA GLU A 234 9.96 -17.54 -2.29
C GLU A 234 9.61 -16.06 -2.14
N SER A 235 10.48 -15.26 -1.52
CA SER A 235 10.32 -13.80 -1.42
C SER A 235 10.21 -13.15 -2.79
N GLN A 236 11.06 -13.56 -3.74
CA GLN A 236 10.98 -13.08 -5.13
C GLN A 236 9.61 -13.37 -5.76
N ARG A 237 9.11 -14.61 -5.61
CA ARG A 237 7.81 -15.00 -6.14
C ARG A 237 6.66 -14.18 -5.55
N LEU A 238 6.70 -13.90 -4.25
CA LEU A 238 5.69 -13.12 -3.57
C LEU A 238 5.73 -11.65 -3.99
N ILE A 239 6.91 -11.03 -4.01
CA ILE A 239 7.11 -9.67 -4.50
C ILE A 239 6.59 -9.55 -5.94
N ARG A 240 7.04 -10.42 -6.86
CA ARG A 240 6.61 -10.41 -8.26
C ARG A 240 5.11 -10.61 -8.41
N SER A 241 4.48 -11.38 -7.53
CA SER A 241 3.03 -11.58 -7.55
C SER A 241 2.29 -10.34 -7.06
N ALA A 242 2.71 -9.73 -5.96
CA ALA A 242 2.11 -8.50 -5.45
C ALA A 242 2.31 -7.31 -6.39
N VAL A 243 3.50 -7.14 -6.99
CA VAL A 243 3.77 -6.11 -8.00
C VAL A 243 2.85 -6.27 -9.21
N ARG A 244 2.68 -7.49 -9.74
CA ARG A 244 1.72 -7.76 -10.82
C ARG A 244 0.27 -7.46 -10.40
N MET A 245 -0.09 -7.74 -9.15
CA MET A 245 -1.42 -7.36 -8.66
C MET A 245 -1.64 -5.85 -8.74
N VAL A 246 -0.67 -5.05 -8.29
CA VAL A 246 -0.74 -3.57 -8.34
C VAL A 246 -0.79 -3.06 -9.78
N ARG A 247 0.10 -3.57 -10.65
CA ARG A 247 0.22 -3.10 -12.04
C ARG A 247 -0.95 -3.54 -12.92
N ASP A 248 -1.41 -4.78 -12.76
CA ASP A 248 -2.25 -5.44 -13.78
C ASP A 248 -3.69 -5.71 -13.31
N ARG A 249 -3.95 -5.71 -12.00
CA ARG A 249 -5.22 -6.22 -11.44
C ARG A 249 -5.99 -5.19 -10.61
N LEU A 250 -5.33 -4.17 -10.08
CA LEU A 250 -6.03 -3.07 -9.41
C LEU A 250 -6.58 -2.09 -10.46
N SER A 251 -7.87 -1.75 -10.31
CA SER A 251 -8.57 -0.81 -11.18
C SER A 251 -8.11 0.62 -10.94
N PHE A 252 -7.80 0.95 -9.68
CA PHE A 252 -7.20 2.22 -9.30
C PHE A 252 -6.19 2.03 -8.16
N VAL A 253 -5.10 2.81 -8.22
CA VAL A 253 -4.02 2.82 -7.24
C VAL A 253 -3.69 4.27 -6.88
N GLY A 254 -3.83 4.61 -5.60
CA GLY A 254 -3.38 5.89 -5.04
C GLY A 254 -2.16 5.73 -4.13
N VAL A 255 -1.54 6.86 -3.80
CA VAL A 255 -0.36 6.97 -2.92
C VAL A 255 -0.64 7.99 -1.82
N THR A 256 -0.44 7.59 -0.57
CA THR A 256 -0.80 8.39 0.62
C THR A 256 0.03 9.66 0.73
N GLU A 257 1.30 9.61 0.33
CA GLU A 257 2.20 10.77 0.28
C GLU A 257 1.81 11.77 -0.82
N LEU A 258 1.08 11.32 -1.83
CA LEU A 258 0.52 12.11 -2.93
C LEU A 258 -1.01 12.15 -2.80
N PHE A 259 -1.50 12.47 -1.59
CA PHE A 259 -2.91 12.30 -1.26
C PHE A 259 -3.81 13.14 -2.16
N ARG A 260 -3.47 14.43 -2.35
CA ARG A 260 -4.27 15.35 -3.16
C ARG A 260 -4.34 14.88 -4.61
N GLU A 261 -3.21 14.45 -5.16
CA GLU A 261 -3.07 13.90 -6.50
C GLU A 261 -3.86 12.61 -6.65
N SER A 262 -3.82 11.74 -5.64
CA SER A 262 -4.60 10.49 -5.61
C SER A 262 -6.11 10.75 -5.56
N VAL A 263 -6.55 11.75 -4.79
CA VAL A 263 -7.96 12.18 -4.76
C VAL A 263 -8.40 12.71 -6.13
N HIS A 264 -7.59 13.57 -6.74
CA HIS A 264 -7.88 14.12 -8.06
C HIS A 264 -7.95 13.01 -9.13
N ALA A 265 -6.92 12.16 -9.20
CA ALA A 265 -6.84 11.05 -10.13
C ALA A 265 -8.03 10.07 -9.95
N PHE A 266 -8.44 9.82 -8.70
CA PHE A 266 -9.62 8.99 -8.45
C PHE A 266 -10.92 9.66 -8.90
N GLY A 267 -11.05 10.98 -8.73
CA GLY A 267 -12.19 11.75 -9.24
C GLY A 267 -12.32 11.59 -10.77
N THR A 268 -11.20 11.73 -11.49
CA THR A 268 -11.13 11.45 -12.93
C THR A 268 -11.54 10.02 -13.26
N PHE A 269 -10.93 9.04 -12.56
CA PHE A 269 -11.25 7.62 -12.72
C PHE A 269 -12.75 7.35 -12.53
N ALA A 270 -13.34 7.87 -11.46
CA ALA A 270 -14.74 7.65 -11.13
C ALA A 270 -15.72 8.52 -11.93
N GLY A 271 -15.23 9.52 -12.68
CA GLY A 271 -16.06 10.49 -13.38
C GLY A 271 -16.89 11.36 -12.45
N VAL A 272 -16.35 11.71 -11.28
CA VAL A 272 -17.03 12.58 -10.30
C VAL A 272 -16.25 13.88 -10.07
N PRO A 273 -16.93 15.00 -9.75
CA PRO A 273 -16.25 16.24 -9.45
C PRO A 273 -15.23 16.06 -8.33
N VAL A 274 -14.05 16.64 -8.51
CA VAL A 274 -12.97 16.57 -7.53
C VAL A 274 -13.41 17.33 -6.28
N VAL A 275 -13.68 16.59 -5.21
CA VAL A 275 -13.86 17.17 -3.87
C VAL A 275 -12.53 17.70 -3.38
N SER A 276 -12.55 18.87 -2.73
CA SER A 276 -11.34 19.48 -2.17
C SER A 276 -10.65 18.50 -1.22
N ALA A 277 -9.36 18.24 -1.45
CA ALA A 277 -8.55 17.39 -0.57
C ALA A 277 -8.48 17.93 0.87
N LEU A 278 -8.77 19.23 1.06
CA LEU A 278 -8.82 19.90 2.37
C LEU A 278 -9.89 19.30 3.28
N ASP A 279 -10.96 18.74 2.73
CA ASP A 279 -12.03 18.11 3.50
C ASP A 279 -11.60 16.79 4.16
N PHE A 280 -10.46 16.23 3.74
CA PHE A 280 -10.04 14.87 4.06
C PHE A 280 -8.58 14.78 4.55
N GLY A 281 -8.09 15.83 5.20
CA GLY A 281 -6.69 16.00 5.60
C GLY A 281 -6.02 14.75 6.15
N ASN A 282 -4.74 14.57 5.82
CA ASN A 282 -3.92 13.48 6.33
C ASN A 282 -3.63 13.70 7.82
N THR A 283 -4.50 13.18 8.69
CA THR A 283 -4.44 13.33 10.15
C THR A 283 -3.61 12.25 10.84
N ARG A 284 -2.81 11.48 10.11
CA ARG A 284 -2.11 10.33 10.68
C ARG A 284 -0.79 10.76 11.34
N PRO A 285 -0.52 10.32 12.58
CA PRO A 285 0.77 10.59 13.22
C PRO A 285 1.92 10.20 12.31
N SER A 286 2.87 11.12 12.17
CA SER A 286 4.18 10.93 11.58
C SER A 286 5.24 11.01 12.69
N TRP A 287 6.51 10.87 12.32
CA TRP A 287 7.64 11.11 13.22
C TRP A 287 7.54 12.51 13.85
N ALA A 288 7.79 12.61 15.17
CA ALA A 288 7.69 13.89 15.87
C ALA A 288 8.80 14.86 15.44
N ASN A 289 9.94 14.34 15.00
CA ASN A 289 11.04 15.14 14.45
C ASN A 289 11.87 14.36 13.42
N ARG A 290 12.76 15.11 12.74
CA ARG A 290 13.64 14.61 11.68
C ARG A 290 14.64 13.55 12.16
N ALA A 291 15.24 13.75 13.34
CA ALA A 291 16.24 12.82 13.88
C ALA A 291 15.65 11.43 14.17
N GLN A 292 14.44 11.38 14.74
CA GLN A 292 13.70 10.12 14.92
C GLN A 292 13.42 9.41 13.60
N LYS A 293 13.02 10.18 12.58
CA LYS A 293 12.76 9.65 11.24
C LYS A 293 14.02 9.03 10.65
N GLU A 294 15.14 9.74 10.66
CA GLU A 294 16.41 9.27 10.09
C GLU A 294 16.92 8.01 10.81
N ALA A 295 16.89 7.99 12.15
CA ALA A 295 17.27 6.82 12.94
C ALA A 295 16.38 5.60 12.65
N ALA A 296 15.07 5.81 12.53
CA ALA A 296 14.13 4.76 12.19
C ALA A 296 14.28 4.26 10.75
N GLU A 297 14.46 5.15 9.78
CA GLU A 297 14.66 4.79 8.36
C GLU A 297 15.89 3.89 8.18
N GLY A 298 17.00 4.20 8.85
CA GLY A 298 18.19 3.36 8.84
C GLY A 298 17.91 1.95 9.39
N ALA A 299 17.20 1.86 10.51
CA ALA A 299 16.87 0.59 11.15
C ALA A 299 15.83 -0.25 10.37
N LEU A 300 14.88 0.41 9.71
CA LEU A 300 13.72 -0.24 9.08
C LEU A 300 13.94 -0.68 7.63
N ARG A 301 14.96 -0.16 6.95
CA ARG A 301 15.19 -0.36 5.51
C ARG A 301 15.11 -1.82 5.09
N ASN A 302 15.78 -2.71 5.81
CA ASN A 302 15.83 -4.13 5.47
C ASN A 302 14.56 -4.89 5.88
N ALA A 303 13.95 -4.52 7.01
CA ALA A 303 12.71 -5.15 7.48
C ALA A 303 11.53 -4.91 6.54
N LEU A 304 11.57 -3.84 5.74
CA LEU A 304 10.44 -3.39 4.91
C LEU A 304 10.66 -3.53 3.41
N LEU A 305 11.78 -4.13 3.00
CA LEU A 305 12.18 -4.28 1.60
C LEU A 305 11.07 -4.84 0.70
N VAL A 306 10.36 -5.87 1.17
CA VAL A 306 9.26 -6.51 0.42
C VAL A 306 8.14 -5.50 0.11
N ASP A 307 7.74 -4.69 1.09
CA ASP A 307 6.70 -3.67 0.88
C ASP A 307 7.22 -2.49 0.05
N SER A 308 8.52 -2.21 0.05
CA SER A 308 9.13 -1.14 -0.78
C SER A 308 8.98 -1.41 -2.27
N PHE A 309 9.13 -2.66 -2.73
CA PHE A 309 8.88 -3.02 -4.14
C PHE A 309 7.42 -2.81 -4.54
N VAL A 310 6.47 -3.17 -3.66
CA VAL A 310 5.03 -2.98 -3.90
C VAL A 310 4.67 -1.50 -3.92
N TYR A 311 5.26 -0.71 -3.01
CA TYR A 311 5.06 0.73 -2.96
C TYR A 311 5.60 1.44 -4.21
N ALA A 312 6.81 1.09 -4.67
CA ALA A 312 7.36 1.61 -5.92
C ALA A 312 6.44 1.31 -7.12
N ALA A 313 5.93 0.08 -7.22
CA ALA A 313 4.97 -0.27 -8.26
C ALA A 313 3.66 0.54 -8.18
N ALA A 314 3.23 0.91 -6.97
CA ALA A 314 2.06 1.77 -6.78
C ALA A 314 2.30 3.21 -7.23
N GLN A 315 3.47 3.77 -6.94
CA GLN A 315 3.87 5.09 -7.42
C GLN A 315 3.92 5.14 -8.96
N GLU A 316 4.56 4.14 -9.58
CA GLU A 316 4.61 4.01 -11.03
C GLU A 316 3.20 3.91 -11.65
N ARG A 317 2.32 3.13 -11.04
CA ARG A 317 0.95 2.93 -11.53
C ARG A 317 0.14 4.22 -11.47
N LEU A 318 0.24 4.99 -10.38
CA LEU A 318 -0.42 6.29 -10.26
C LEU A 318 0.13 7.28 -11.31
N ALA A 319 1.45 7.38 -11.46
CA ALA A 319 2.06 8.26 -12.44
C ALA A 319 1.69 7.89 -13.90
N ALA A 320 1.61 6.59 -14.20
CA ALA A 320 1.17 6.10 -15.51
C ALA A 320 -0.29 6.43 -15.79
N PHE A 321 -1.16 6.32 -14.78
CA PHE A 321 -2.57 6.72 -14.88
C PHE A 321 -2.69 8.22 -15.20
N GLN A 322 -1.99 9.09 -14.46
CA GLN A 322 -2.04 10.54 -14.66
C GLN A 322 -1.61 10.92 -16.08
N ARG A 323 -0.45 10.44 -16.55
CA ARG A 323 0.02 10.69 -17.91
C ARG A 323 -0.96 10.20 -18.98
N GLN A 324 -1.64 9.09 -18.74
CA GLN A 324 -2.58 8.55 -19.71
C GLN A 324 -3.84 9.42 -19.80
N CYS A 325 -4.36 9.90 -18.67
CA CYS A 325 -5.64 10.60 -18.62
C CYS A 325 -5.52 12.12 -18.80
N GLU A 326 -4.31 12.68 -18.70
CA GLU A 326 -4.05 14.09 -19.08
C GLU A 326 -3.99 14.28 -20.60
N ASN A 327 -3.71 13.21 -21.36
CA ASN A 327 -3.51 13.26 -22.81
C ASN A 327 -4.73 12.79 -23.63
N GLY A 328 -5.85 12.47 -22.99
CA GLY A 328 -7.05 11.94 -23.65
C GLY A 328 -8.32 12.63 -23.19
#